data_AF-A0AAD3MW03-F1
#
_entry.id   AF-A0AAD3MW03-F1
#
_cell.length_a   1.000
_cell.length_b   1.000
_cell.length_c   1.000
_cell.angle_alpha   90.00
_cell.angle_beta   90.00
_cell.angle_gamma   90.00
#
_symmetry.space_group_name_H-M   'P 1'
#
loop_
_entity.id
_entity.type
_entity.pdbx_description
1 polymer ?
#
loop_
_entity_poly.entity_id
_entity_poly.type
_entity_poly.pdbx_seq_one_letter_code
_entity_poly.pdbx_strand_id
1 'polypeptide(L)'
;QQVTQQFVLPSQPKKEKKERVEREKSDREPALKKNSHKKMRPRLKNIDRSSAQHLEVTVGDLTVIITDFKEKAKPSSTSATSSS
;
A
#
# COMPACT_ATOMS: atom_id res chain seq x y z
N GLN A 1 -18.28 -2.47 43.02
CA GLN A 1 -17.00 -2.56 42.29
C GLN A 1 -17.31 -2.70 40.80
N GLN A 2 -16.90 -1.70 40.00
CA GLN A 2 -16.21 -1.74 38.70
C GLN A 2 -16.23 -3.07 37.88
N VAL A 3 -16.36 -3.14 36.54
CA VAL A 3 -16.66 -2.19 35.43
C VAL A 3 -17.20 -3.05 34.26
N THR A 4 -18.27 -2.63 33.57
CA THR A 4 -18.58 -3.13 32.22
C THR A 4 -17.83 -2.28 31.19
N GLN A 5 -16.83 -2.84 30.52
CA GLN A 5 -16.19 -2.17 29.38
C GLN A 5 -17.13 -2.26 28.17
N GLN A 6 -17.86 -1.18 27.91
CA GLN A 6 -18.55 -0.98 26.64
C GLN A 6 -17.55 -0.46 25.61
N PHE A 7 -17.17 -1.30 24.64
CA PHE A 7 -16.50 -0.82 23.43
C PHE A 7 -17.54 -0.17 22.52
N VAL A 8 -17.74 1.14 22.68
CA VAL A 8 -18.47 1.94 21.70
C VAL A 8 -17.46 2.43 20.66
N LEU A 9 -17.47 1.80 19.49
CA LEU A 9 -16.81 2.34 18.30
C LEU A 9 -17.43 3.72 18.00
N PRO A 10 -16.65 4.79 17.82
CA PRO A 10 -17.19 6.06 17.40
C PRO A 10 -17.76 5.89 15.98
N SER A 11 -19.09 5.90 15.92
CA SER A 11 -19.85 6.09 14.69
C SER A 11 -19.42 7.40 14.03
N GLN A 12 -19.33 7.41 12.70
CA GLN A 12 -20.02 8.32 11.76
C GLN A 12 -19.22 8.46 10.43
N PRO A 13 -19.83 8.74 9.25
CA PRO A 13 -21.26 8.83 8.95
C PRO A 13 -21.70 8.02 7.71
N LYS A 14 -23.00 7.68 7.70
CA LYS A 14 -23.76 7.32 6.50
C LYS A 14 -23.71 8.45 5.47
N LYS A 15 -23.23 8.19 4.25
CA LYS A 15 -23.73 8.84 3.03
C LYS A 15 -23.79 7.81 1.90
N GLU A 16 -25.02 7.44 1.58
CA GLU A 16 -25.42 6.73 0.39
C GLU A 16 -25.17 7.62 -0.85
N LYS A 17 -24.67 7.00 -1.93
CA LYS A 17 -24.61 7.47 -3.34
C LYS A 17 -23.60 8.57 -3.72
N LYS A 18 -22.47 8.17 -4.33
CA LYS A 18 -21.96 8.68 -5.63
C LYS A 18 -20.74 7.90 -6.13
N GLU A 19 -20.92 7.27 -7.29
CA GLU A 19 -19.92 6.83 -8.25
C GLU A 19 -19.03 8.01 -8.71
N ARG A 20 -17.69 7.92 -8.49
CA ARG A 20 -16.60 8.28 -9.43
C ARG A 20 -15.24 8.42 -8.70
N VAL A 21 -14.26 7.64 -9.18
CA VAL A 21 -12.84 7.97 -9.39
C VAL A 21 -12.32 9.28 -8.76
N GLU A 22 -11.39 9.20 -7.80
CA GLU A 22 -10.07 9.88 -7.82
C GLU A 22 -9.21 9.39 -6.65
N ARG A 23 -7.95 9.05 -6.93
CA ARG A 23 -6.96 8.60 -5.94
C ARG A 23 -6.45 9.77 -5.10
N GLU A 24 -5.84 9.40 -3.97
CA GLU A 24 -4.64 10.03 -3.42
C GLU A 24 -4.82 11.31 -2.57
N LYS A 25 -5.25 11.14 -1.31
CA LYS A 25 -4.94 12.09 -0.24
C LYS A 25 -4.47 11.36 1.02
N SER A 26 -3.15 11.18 1.08
CA SER A 26 -2.30 11.18 2.27
C SER A 26 -3.03 11.16 3.62
N ASP A 27 -3.29 9.97 4.16
CA ASP A 27 -3.47 9.81 5.60
C ASP A 27 -2.10 10.01 6.25
N ARG A 28 -2.00 11.00 7.14
CA ARG A 28 -0.78 11.35 7.88
C ARG A 28 -0.45 10.21 8.84
N GLU A 29 0.34 9.25 8.37
CA GLU A 29 1.12 8.35 9.21
C GLU A 29 1.98 9.21 10.17
N PRO A 30 2.06 8.89 11.48
CA PRO A 30 2.77 9.70 12.46
C PRO A 30 4.22 9.92 12.04
N ALA A 31 4.48 11.10 11.48
CA ALA A 31 5.74 11.53 10.92
C ALA A 31 6.78 11.78 12.01
N LEU A 32 7.23 10.77 12.75
CA LEU A 32 8.22 10.94 13.82
C LEU A 32 9.18 9.77 14.00
N LYS A 33 9.65 9.12 12.94
CA LYS A 33 11.01 8.49 12.94
C LYS A 33 11.64 8.65 11.57
N LYS A 34 12.79 9.34 11.52
CA LYS A 34 13.61 9.45 10.30
C LYS A 34 13.77 8.04 9.75
N ASN A 35 13.31 7.88 8.51
CA ASN A 35 12.97 6.64 7.81
C ASN A 35 14.19 5.75 7.47
N SER A 36 15.05 5.48 8.46
CA SER A 36 16.25 4.64 8.35
C SER A 36 15.90 3.26 7.80
N HIS A 37 14.74 2.73 8.20
CA HIS A 37 14.25 1.43 7.77
C HIS A 37 14.06 1.31 6.24
N LYS A 38 13.68 2.39 5.52
CA LYS A 38 13.57 2.35 4.05
C LYS A 38 14.93 2.36 3.33
N LYS A 39 16.02 2.79 4.00
CA LYS A 39 17.36 2.74 3.42
C LYS A 39 18.07 1.41 3.70
N MET A 40 17.74 0.73 4.79
CA MET A 40 18.30 -0.59 5.12
C MET A 40 17.58 -1.76 4.43
N ARG A 41 16.32 -1.58 4.00
CA ARG A 41 15.55 -2.63 3.33
C ARG A 41 15.67 -2.51 1.81
N PRO A 42 16.21 -3.53 1.11
CA PRO A 42 16.21 -3.56 -0.35
C PRO A 42 14.80 -3.35 -0.93
N ARG A 43 14.70 -2.65 -2.05
CA ARG A 43 13.43 -2.39 -2.76
C ARG A 43 13.40 -3.16 -4.07
N LEU A 44 12.23 -3.69 -4.42
CA LEU A 44 11.98 -4.31 -5.72
C LEU A 44 12.11 -3.26 -6.84
N LYS A 45 12.96 -3.55 -7.83
CA LYS A 45 13.25 -2.63 -8.96
C LYS A 45 12.55 -3.05 -10.26
N ASN A 46 12.22 -4.32 -10.41
CA ASN A 46 11.70 -4.90 -11.65
C ASN A 46 10.18 -5.09 -11.62
N ILE A 47 9.47 -4.23 -10.88
CA ILE A 47 8.03 -4.32 -10.69
C ILE A 47 7.34 -3.10 -11.28
N ASP A 48 6.14 -3.31 -11.82
CA ASP A 48 5.26 -2.22 -12.21
C ASP A 48 4.49 -1.71 -10.99
N ARG A 49 4.85 -0.51 -10.51
CA ARG A 49 4.18 0.08 -9.33
C ARG A 49 2.72 0.43 -9.57
N SER A 50 2.30 0.61 -10.82
CA SER A 50 0.89 0.87 -11.15
C SER A 50 0.02 -0.37 -10.98
N SER A 51 0.63 -1.56 -10.96
CA SER A 51 -0.07 -2.84 -10.82
C SER A 51 -0.34 -3.27 -9.38
N ALA A 52 -0.06 -2.40 -8.40
CA ALA A 52 -0.17 -2.71 -6.98
C ALA A 52 -1.55 -3.30 -6.63
N GLN A 53 -1.57 -4.46 -5.99
CA GLN A 53 -2.78 -4.99 -5.35
C GLN A 53 -2.51 -5.16 -3.86
N HIS A 54 -3.48 -4.78 -3.03
CA HIS A 54 -3.37 -4.85 -1.58
C HIS A 54 -4.29 -5.95 -1.08
N LEU A 55 -3.72 -6.87 -0.30
CA LEU A 55 -4.46 -7.90 0.40
C LEU A 55 -4.26 -7.71 1.90
N GLU A 56 -5.34 -7.40 2.60
CA GLU A 56 -5.37 -7.42 4.05
C GLU A 56 -5.43 -8.87 4.52
N VAL A 57 -4.49 -9.24 5.39
CA VAL A 57 -4.42 -10.58 5.97
C VAL A 57 -4.32 -10.44 7.47
N THR A 58 -5.21 -11.12 8.17
CA THR A 58 -5.21 -11.19 9.63
C THR A 58 -4.87 -12.61 10.06
N VAL A 59 -3.89 -12.74 10.96
CA VAL A 59 -3.55 -14.00 11.62
C VAL A 59 -3.59 -13.77 13.12
N GLY A 60 -4.58 -14.35 13.79
CA GLY A 60 -4.87 -14.03 15.19
C GLY A 60 -5.24 -12.55 15.33
N ASP A 61 -4.49 -11.83 16.17
CA ASP A 61 -4.72 -10.40 16.46
C ASP A 61 -3.83 -9.46 15.64
N LEU A 62 -3.01 -10.00 14.72
CA LEU A 62 -2.11 -9.23 13.87
C LEU A 62 -2.66 -9.13 12.44
N THR A 63 -2.90 -7.90 12.01
CA THR A 63 -3.30 -7.57 10.64
C THR A 63 -2.15 -6.91 9.90
N VAL A 64 -1.86 -7.40 8.69
CA VAL A 64 -0.87 -6.85 7.78
C VAL A 64 -1.46 -6.60 6.41
N ILE A 65 -0.86 -5.67 5.67
CA ILE A 65 -1.18 -5.43 4.26
C ILE A 65 -0.08 -6.03 3.40
N ILE A 66 -0.40 -7.09 2.67
CA ILE A 66 0.48 -7.66 1.64
C ILE A 66 0.24 -6.88 0.36
N THR A 67 1.30 -6.32 -0.23
CA THR A 67 1.21 -5.66 -1.54
C THR A 67 2.02 -6.44 -2.55
N ASP A 68 1.36 -6.95 -3.59
CA ASP A 68 2.02 -7.58 -4.73
C ASP A 68 2.09 -6.64 -5.94
N PHE A 69 2.92 -7.02 -6.90
CA PHE A 69 3.12 -6.27 -8.14
C PHE A 69 3.40 -7.25 -9.28
N LYS A 70 2.97 -6.89 -10.48
CA LYS A 70 3.42 -7.52 -11.71
C LYS A 70 4.86 -7.10 -12.02
N GLU A 71 5.58 -7.97 -12.72
CA GLU A 71 6.91 -7.63 -13.26
C GLU A 71 6.77 -6.48 -14.27
N LYS A 72 7.68 -5.51 -14.22
CA LYS A 72 7.75 -4.47 -15.24
C LYS A 72 8.22 -5.15 -16.53
N ALA A 73 7.46 -4.99 -17.61
CA ALA A 73 7.91 -5.45 -18.92
C ALA A 73 9.32 -4.90 -19.20
N LYS A 74 10.25 -5.78 -19.56
CA LYS A 74 11.58 -5.35 -19.99
C LYS A 74 11.38 -4.33 -21.12
N PRO A 75 12.10 -3.20 -21.13
CA PRO A 75 12.18 -2.44 -22.37
C PRO A 75 12.68 -3.45 -23.40
N SER A 76 11.87 -3.73 -24.42
CA SER A 76 12.33 -4.42 -25.62
C SER A 76 13.67 -3.81 -25.94
N SER A 77 14.74 -4.61 -25.93
CA SER A 77 16.03 -4.15 -26.39
C SER A 77 15.80 -3.67 -27.82
N THR A 78 15.67 -2.36 -28.02
CA THR A 78 15.82 -1.78 -29.34
C THR A 78 17.16 -2.27 -29.80
N SER A 79 17.10 -3.12 -30.82
CA SER A 79 18.18 -3.90 -31.38
C SER A 79 19.47 -3.12 -31.34
N ALA A 80 20.52 -3.72 -30.77
CA ALA A 80 21.88 -3.25 -31.02
C ALA A 80 22.06 -3.23 -32.55
N THR A 81 21.95 -2.05 -33.16
CA THR A 81 22.38 -1.82 -34.53
C THR A 81 23.88 -1.95 -34.51
N SER A 82 24.36 -3.13 -34.87
CA SER A 82 25.69 -3.36 -35.40
C SER A 82 25.85 -2.46 -36.62
N SER A 83 26.49 -1.31 -36.47
CA SER A 83 27.02 -0.52 -37.59
C SER A 83 28.52 -0.69 -37.63
N SER A 84 28.95 -1.54 -38.58
CA SER A 84 30.18 -1.52 -39.39
C SER A 84 31.39 -0.73 -38.90
#